data_AF-A0A7C5ZIH5-F1
#
_entry.id   AF-A0A7C5ZIH5-F1
#
_cell.length_a   1.000
_cell.length_b   1.000
_cell.length_c   1.000
_cell.angle_alpha   90.00
_cell.angle_beta   90.00
_cell.angle_gamma   90.00
#
_symmetry.space_group_name_H-M   'P 1'
#
loop_
_entity.id
_entity.type
_entity.pdbx_description
1 polymer ?
#
loop_
_entity_poly.entity_id
_entity_poly.type
_entity_poly.pdbx_seq_one_letter_code
_entity_poly.pdbx_strand_id
1 'polypeptide(L)'
;MRCWPAMGAAGAGRRVASMEATRAEFDASWEGESVSPAVVERALGRLLRGITGTAGEHPSARASVLNLIVHSGGDSAEARAVEALKDLADNHPSRTLVVIAEPSAPESRLDAWATAHCHLRPGMRLRVCHEEARLLAKGRLARHLASIVEPLLVPDLPVVLWWLDGLPDAGDELLPLCDRLVVRSRELEWGEISGLVRLAQKVPTGDLTWGALASWRELLAQLFDPPAA
;
A
#
# COMPACT_ATOMS: atom_id res chain seq x y z
N MET A 1 36.91 48.21 -8.94
CA MET A 1 37.37 47.03 -9.70
C MET A 1 37.65 45.93 -8.68
N ARG A 2 37.03 44.75 -8.64
CA ARG A 2 36.04 44.05 -9.46
C ARG A 2 35.25 43.12 -8.53
N CYS A 3 33.95 43.05 -8.74
CA CYS A 3 33.06 41.98 -8.28
C CYS A 3 33.42 40.64 -8.95
N TRP A 4 33.20 39.52 -8.28
CA TRP A 4 32.75 38.28 -8.94
C TRP A 4 31.84 37.46 -7.99
N PRO A 5 30.77 36.80 -8.50
CA PRO A 5 29.65 36.30 -7.73
C PRO A 5 29.74 34.79 -7.41
N ALA A 6 28.75 34.35 -6.64
CA ALA A 6 28.37 32.97 -6.41
C ALA A 6 28.30 32.14 -7.71
N MET A 7 28.89 30.94 -7.69
CA MET A 7 28.58 29.87 -8.62
C MET A 7 27.67 28.88 -7.92
N GLY A 8 26.43 28.81 -8.41
CA GLY A 8 25.50 27.74 -8.10
C GLY A 8 25.96 26.44 -8.70
N ALA A 9 25.91 25.37 -7.90
CA ALA A 9 25.82 24.02 -8.42
C ALA A 9 24.32 23.72 -8.63
N ALA A 10 23.88 23.75 -9.88
CA ALA A 10 22.60 23.22 -10.30
C ALA A 10 22.63 21.70 -10.13
N GLY A 11 22.13 21.21 -8.99
CA GLY A 11 21.71 19.83 -8.84
C GLY A 11 20.36 19.66 -9.52
N ALA A 12 20.34 18.91 -10.62
CA ALA A 12 19.14 18.61 -11.39
C ALA A 12 18.09 17.89 -10.51
N GLY A 13 17.12 18.65 -10.01
CA GLY A 13 15.88 18.09 -9.46
C GLY A 13 15.12 17.41 -10.60
N ARG A 14 15.08 16.08 -10.58
CA ARG A 14 14.23 15.29 -11.48
C ARG A 14 12.77 15.74 -11.25
N ARG A 15 12.13 16.25 -12.30
CA ARG A 15 10.71 16.64 -12.29
C ARG A 15 9.84 15.39 -12.17
N VAL A 16 9.41 15.07 -10.94
CA VAL A 16 8.42 14.01 -10.67
C VAL A 16 7.00 14.44 -11.09
N ALA A 17 6.77 15.74 -11.27
CA ALA A 17 5.46 16.32 -11.59
C ALA A 17 4.81 15.90 -12.93
N SER A 18 5.52 15.17 -13.80
CA SER A 18 4.96 14.69 -15.08
C SER A 18 4.29 13.32 -14.96
N MET A 19 4.73 12.45 -14.04
CA MET A 19 4.19 11.09 -13.91
C MET A 19 2.87 11.05 -13.14
N GLU A 20 2.74 11.89 -12.09
CA GLU A 20 1.49 11.99 -11.31
C GLU A 20 0.31 12.51 -12.14
N ALA A 21 0.55 13.50 -13.02
CA ALA A 21 -0.48 14.06 -13.88
C ALA A 21 -1.01 13.02 -14.90
N THR A 22 -0.11 12.20 -15.47
CA THR A 22 -0.48 11.12 -16.40
C THR A 22 -1.22 9.97 -15.72
N ARG A 23 -0.97 9.72 -14.43
CA ARG A 23 -1.67 8.68 -13.66
C ARG A 23 -3.12 9.09 -13.35
N ALA A 24 -3.32 10.31 -12.85
CA ALA A 24 -4.65 10.85 -12.59
C ALA A 24 -5.54 10.89 -13.85
N GLU A 25 -4.93 10.98 -15.03
CA GLU A 25 -5.63 10.99 -16.32
C GLU A 25 -6.29 9.64 -16.68
N PHE A 26 -5.82 8.51 -16.12
CA PHE A 26 -6.32 7.17 -16.47
C PHE A 26 -7.02 6.45 -15.31
N ASP A 27 -7.26 7.14 -14.20
CA ASP A 27 -7.90 6.56 -13.03
C ASP A 27 -9.43 6.66 -13.13
N ALA A 28 -10.16 5.68 -12.61
CA ALA A 28 -11.60 5.77 -12.43
C ALA A 28 -11.99 5.33 -11.03
N SER A 29 -12.95 6.03 -10.43
CA SER A 29 -13.37 5.82 -9.05
C SER A 29 -14.87 5.54 -8.92
N TRP A 30 -15.21 4.90 -7.81
CA TRP A 30 -16.56 4.65 -7.33
C TRP A 30 -16.58 4.81 -5.82
N GLU A 31 -17.71 5.27 -5.28
CA GLU A 31 -17.95 5.33 -3.85
C GLU A 31 -19.34 4.78 -3.51
N GLY A 32 -19.49 4.28 -2.29
CA GLY A 32 -20.77 3.81 -1.79
C GLY A 32 -20.81 3.76 -0.27
N GLU A 33 -21.95 4.15 0.27
CA GLU A 33 -22.24 4.09 1.71
C GLU A 33 -23.09 2.86 2.03
N SER A 34 -22.87 2.28 3.22
CA SER A 34 -23.62 1.10 3.70
C SER A 34 -23.65 -0.06 2.70
N VAL A 35 -22.50 -0.38 2.10
CA VAL A 35 -22.36 -1.40 1.07
C VAL A 35 -21.96 -2.77 1.63
N SER A 36 -22.03 -3.80 0.79
CA SER A 36 -21.45 -5.12 1.09
C SER A 36 -20.15 -5.33 0.32
N PRO A 37 -19.25 -6.23 0.76
CA PRO A 37 -18.03 -6.56 0.00
C PRO A 37 -18.33 -6.96 -1.45
N ALA A 38 -19.43 -7.68 -1.70
CA ALA A 38 -19.85 -8.06 -3.05
C ALA A 38 -20.23 -6.86 -3.95
N VAL A 39 -20.64 -5.73 -3.39
CA VAL A 39 -20.85 -4.49 -4.15
C VAL A 39 -19.51 -3.86 -4.51
N VAL A 40 -18.55 -3.85 -3.58
CA VAL A 40 -17.19 -3.32 -3.80
C VAL A 40 -16.47 -4.13 -4.87
N GLU A 41 -16.46 -5.46 -4.81
CA GLU A 41 -15.81 -6.31 -5.83
C GLU A 41 -16.43 -6.09 -7.21
N ARG A 42 -17.77 -5.94 -7.29
CA ARG A 42 -18.44 -5.62 -8.55
C ARG A 42 -18.06 -4.23 -9.06
N ALA A 43 -17.86 -3.25 -8.18
CA ALA A 43 -17.42 -1.91 -8.55
C ALA A 43 -15.99 -1.95 -9.12
N LEU A 44 -15.05 -2.58 -8.43
CA LEU A 44 -13.66 -2.78 -8.89
C LEU A 44 -13.63 -3.43 -10.28
N GLY A 45 -14.33 -4.54 -10.46
CA GLY A 45 -14.41 -5.23 -11.74
C GLY A 45 -15.03 -4.39 -12.86
N ARG A 46 -16.02 -3.52 -12.55
CA ARG A 46 -16.60 -2.59 -13.53
C ARG A 46 -15.61 -1.49 -13.92
N LEU A 47 -14.96 -0.86 -12.94
CA LEU A 47 -13.98 0.21 -13.17
C LEU A 47 -12.85 -0.30 -14.06
N LEU A 48 -12.30 -1.47 -13.72
CA LEU A 48 -11.21 -2.06 -14.47
C LEU A 48 -11.61 -2.43 -15.90
N ARG A 49 -12.79 -3.04 -16.11
CA ARG A 49 -13.31 -3.30 -17.46
C ARG A 49 -13.53 -2.01 -18.26
N GLY A 50 -14.00 -0.96 -17.60
CA GLY A 50 -14.17 0.36 -18.21
C GLY A 50 -12.85 0.92 -18.72
N ILE A 51 -11.82 0.92 -17.88
CA ILE A 51 -10.51 1.52 -18.22
C ILE A 51 -9.68 0.64 -19.18
N THR A 52 -9.84 -0.69 -19.12
CA THR A 52 -9.16 -1.62 -20.03
C THR A 52 -9.87 -1.80 -21.37
N GLY A 53 -11.19 -1.61 -21.41
CA GLY A 53 -12.00 -1.70 -22.61
C GLY A 53 -11.97 -0.45 -23.49
N THR A 54 -11.48 0.68 -22.98
CA THR A 54 -11.26 1.88 -23.80
C THR A 54 -10.01 1.70 -24.65
N ALA A 55 -10.20 1.54 -25.96
CA ALA A 55 -9.12 1.50 -26.95
C ALA A 55 -8.52 2.91 -27.11
N GLY A 56 -7.60 3.28 -26.22
CA GLY A 56 -6.72 4.44 -26.40
C GLY A 56 -5.50 4.10 -27.27
N GLU A 57 -4.57 5.05 -27.44
CA GLU A 57 -3.30 4.84 -28.17
C GLU A 57 -2.44 3.69 -27.60
N HIS A 58 -2.70 3.32 -26.34
CA HIS A 58 -1.98 2.30 -25.60
C HIS A 58 -2.94 1.20 -25.12
N PRO A 59 -2.69 -0.09 -25.44
CA PRO A 59 -3.42 -1.20 -24.83
C PRO A 59 -3.21 -1.21 -23.31
N SER A 60 -4.18 -1.78 -22.59
CA SER A 60 -4.17 -1.88 -21.13
C SER A 60 -4.20 -3.32 -20.67
N ALA A 61 -3.50 -3.64 -19.58
CA ALA A 61 -3.55 -4.93 -18.92
C ALA A 61 -3.78 -4.76 -17.41
N ARG A 62 -4.67 -5.58 -16.85
CA ARG A 62 -4.75 -5.77 -15.41
C ARG A 62 -3.49 -6.51 -14.95
N ALA A 63 -2.84 -6.01 -13.92
CA ALA A 63 -1.76 -6.71 -13.24
C ALA A 63 -1.96 -6.65 -11.73
N SER A 64 -1.74 -7.79 -11.07
CA SER A 64 -1.60 -7.88 -9.63
C SER A 64 -0.62 -9.01 -9.31
N VAL A 65 0.35 -8.74 -8.45
CA VAL A 65 1.33 -9.75 -7.98
C VAL A 65 1.10 -10.15 -6.53
N LEU A 66 0.27 -9.41 -5.79
CA LEU A 66 -0.08 -9.67 -4.40
C LEU A 66 -1.39 -8.96 -4.02
N ASN A 67 -2.00 -9.41 -2.92
CA ASN A 67 -3.00 -8.67 -2.17
C ASN A 67 -2.29 -7.89 -1.06
N LEU A 68 -2.45 -6.58 -1.01
CA LEU A 68 -1.90 -5.74 0.04
C LEU A 68 -3.02 -5.22 0.92
N ILE A 69 -3.12 -5.72 2.13
CA ILE A 69 -4.03 -5.19 3.15
C ILE A 69 -3.25 -4.14 3.94
N VAL A 70 -3.76 -2.93 4.02
CA VAL A 70 -3.20 -1.86 4.85
C VAL A 70 -4.18 -1.57 5.96
N HIS A 71 -3.85 -1.92 7.19
CA HIS A 71 -4.68 -1.62 8.35
C HIS A 71 -4.23 -0.32 9.02
N SER A 72 -5.15 0.62 9.22
CA SER A 72 -4.91 1.88 9.92
C SER A 72 -5.93 2.14 11.02
N GLY A 73 -5.46 2.67 12.14
CA GLY A 73 -6.28 3.14 13.27
C GLY A 73 -6.80 4.58 13.11
N GLY A 74 -6.49 5.30 12.03
CA GLY A 74 -7.06 6.63 11.75
C GLY A 74 -6.31 7.48 10.70
N ASP A 75 -6.88 8.63 10.35
CA ASP A 75 -6.54 9.48 9.19
C ASP A 75 -5.05 9.88 9.06
N SER A 76 -4.32 10.07 10.16
CA SER A 76 -2.94 10.62 10.10
C SER A 76 -1.90 9.65 9.54
N ALA A 77 -2.17 8.35 9.60
CA ALA A 77 -1.30 7.30 9.03
C ALA A 77 -1.61 7.02 7.55
N GLU A 78 -2.83 7.32 7.11
CA GLU A 78 -3.30 7.08 5.75
C GLU A 78 -2.47 7.86 4.72
N ALA A 79 -2.23 9.17 4.94
CA ALA A 79 -1.51 10.00 3.98
C ALA A 79 -0.07 9.51 3.69
N ARG A 80 0.63 9.02 4.72
CA ARG A 80 1.98 8.44 4.57
C ARG A 80 1.93 7.09 3.87
N ALA A 81 0.90 6.30 4.15
CA ALA A 81 0.71 5.02 3.49
C ALA A 81 0.40 5.19 2.00
N VAL A 82 -0.45 6.15 1.63
CA VAL A 82 -0.81 6.44 0.24
C VAL A 82 0.43 6.72 -0.61
N GLU A 83 1.38 7.52 -0.12
CA GLU A 83 2.60 7.81 -0.89
C GLU A 83 3.46 6.55 -1.08
N ALA A 84 3.66 5.77 -0.02
CA ALA A 84 4.38 4.50 -0.11
C ALA A 84 3.68 3.48 -1.04
N LEU A 85 2.34 3.49 -1.06
CA LEU A 85 1.52 2.66 -1.94
C LEU A 85 1.67 3.05 -3.41
N LYS A 86 1.84 4.33 -3.73
CA LYS A 86 2.09 4.78 -5.10
C LYS A 86 3.38 4.18 -5.65
N ASP A 87 4.48 4.32 -4.90
CA ASP A 87 5.80 3.80 -5.28
C ASP A 87 5.80 2.28 -5.39
N LEU A 88 5.10 1.61 -4.48
CA LEU A 88 4.96 0.15 -4.51
C LEU A 88 4.19 -0.28 -5.76
N ALA A 89 3.05 0.35 -6.04
CA ALA A 89 2.21 -0.02 -7.17
C ALA A 89 2.89 0.14 -8.53
N ASP A 90 3.81 1.12 -8.64
CA ASP A 90 4.59 1.33 -9.85
C ASP A 90 5.51 0.15 -10.15
N ASN A 91 6.05 -0.54 -9.13
CA ASN A 91 6.98 -1.67 -9.30
C ASN A 91 6.30 -3.04 -9.14
N HIS A 92 5.31 -3.10 -8.26
CA HIS A 92 4.58 -4.28 -7.82
C HIS A 92 3.07 -3.97 -7.83
N PRO A 93 2.45 -3.93 -9.02
CA PRO A 93 1.00 -3.75 -9.14
C PRO A 93 0.29 -4.76 -8.23
N SER A 94 -0.65 -4.30 -7.43
CA SER A 94 -1.27 -5.10 -6.36
C SER A 94 -2.76 -4.80 -6.29
N ARG A 95 -3.54 -5.72 -5.72
CA ARG A 95 -4.85 -5.35 -5.17
C ARG A 95 -4.63 -4.80 -3.78
N THR A 96 -4.83 -3.50 -3.61
CA THR A 96 -4.66 -2.81 -2.33
C THR A 96 -6.01 -2.65 -1.63
N LEU A 97 -6.09 -3.09 -0.39
CA LEU A 97 -7.25 -2.92 0.49
C LEU A 97 -6.82 -2.10 1.70
N VAL A 98 -7.18 -0.81 1.72
CA VAL A 98 -6.95 0.05 2.89
C VAL A 98 -8.15 -0.10 3.82
N VAL A 99 -7.91 -0.62 5.02
CA VAL A 99 -8.94 -0.96 6.00
C VAL A 99 -8.82 -0.03 7.20
N ILE A 100 -9.91 0.70 7.47
CA ILE A 100 -10.07 1.58 8.61
C ILE A 100 -11.21 1.04 9.46
N ALA A 101 -10.93 0.78 10.73
CA ALA A 101 -11.86 0.16 11.66
C ALA A 101 -12.28 1.14 12.78
N GLU A 102 -13.58 1.43 12.87
CA GLU A 102 -14.18 2.29 13.89
C GLU A 102 -15.17 1.49 14.77
N PRO A 103 -14.71 0.59 15.65
CA PRO A 103 -15.56 -0.30 16.43
C PRO A 103 -16.43 0.40 17.48
N SER A 104 -16.15 1.67 17.77
CA SER A 104 -16.90 2.52 18.69
C SER A 104 -17.98 3.36 18.01
N ALA A 105 -18.06 3.35 16.67
CA ALA A 105 -19.09 4.08 15.95
C ALA A 105 -20.49 3.50 16.27
N PRO A 106 -21.51 4.37 16.43
CA PRO A 106 -22.86 3.93 16.85
C PRO A 106 -23.57 3.10 15.79
N GLU A 107 -23.24 3.32 14.51
CA GLU A 107 -23.85 2.65 13.37
C GLU A 107 -22.96 1.51 12.87
N SER A 108 -23.58 0.38 12.52
CA SER A 108 -22.87 -0.78 11.96
C SER A 108 -23.02 -0.81 10.45
N ARG A 109 -22.01 -0.34 9.72
CA ARG A 109 -22.01 -0.30 8.24
C ARG A 109 -20.60 -0.33 7.67
N LEU A 110 -20.51 -0.53 6.35
CA LEU A 110 -19.29 -0.41 5.56
C LEU A 110 -19.48 0.72 4.55
N ASP A 111 -18.67 1.75 4.64
CA ASP A 111 -18.53 2.76 3.58
C ASP A 111 -17.26 2.41 2.78
N ALA A 112 -17.31 2.57 1.45
CA ALA A 112 -16.20 2.14 0.61
C ALA A 112 -15.96 3.07 -0.58
N TRP A 113 -14.68 3.20 -0.94
CA TRP A 113 -14.21 3.83 -2.15
C TRP A 113 -13.40 2.81 -2.93
N ALA A 114 -13.63 2.72 -4.24
CA ALA A 114 -12.90 1.83 -5.12
C ALA A 114 -12.29 2.66 -6.25
N THR A 115 -11.02 2.44 -6.53
CA THR A 115 -10.30 3.11 -7.61
C THR A 115 -9.58 2.06 -8.44
N ALA A 116 -9.74 2.12 -9.75
CA ALA A 116 -8.87 1.41 -10.67
C ALA A 116 -7.83 2.42 -11.15
N HIS A 117 -6.57 2.12 -10.88
CA HIS A 117 -5.45 2.95 -11.29
C HIS A 117 -4.84 2.40 -12.56
N CYS A 118 -4.41 3.27 -13.47
CA CYS A 118 -3.66 2.86 -14.64
C CYS A 118 -2.51 3.82 -14.94
N HIS A 119 -1.35 3.28 -15.26
CA HIS A 119 -0.20 4.10 -15.65
C HIS A 119 0.55 3.48 -16.83
N LEU A 120 1.15 4.33 -17.65
CA LEU A 120 2.07 3.91 -18.70
C LEU A 120 3.45 3.67 -18.07
N ARG A 121 3.97 2.44 -18.15
CA ARG A 121 5.33 2.17 -17.68
C ARG A 121 6.34 2.82 -18.64
N PRO A 122 7.36 3.55 -18.14
CA PRO A 122 8.39 4.14 -18.98
C PRO A 122 9.03 3.10 -19.93
N GLY A 123 9.10 3.43 -21.22
CA GLY A 123 9.64 2.53 -22.24
C GLY A 123 8.69 1.42 -22.71
N MET A 124 7.48 1.33 -22.15
CA MET A 124 6.45 0.40 -22.60
C MET A 124 5.32 1.14 -23.32
N ARG A 125 4.69 0.47 -24.29
CA ARG A 125 3.45 0.93 -24.93
C ARG A 125 2.19 0.36 -24.26
N LEU A 126 2.34 -0.25 -23.09
CA LEU A 126 1.30 -0.94 -22.34
C LEU A 126 0.97 -0.16 -21.07
N ARG A 127 -0.32 0.11 -20.85
CA ARG A 127 -0.83 0.61 -19.58
C ARG A 127 -0.99 -0.54 -18.60
N VAL A 128 -0.37 -0.41 -17.43
CA VAL A 128 -0.52 -1.35 -16.33
C VAL A 128 -1.60 -0.82 -15.41
N CYS A 129 -2.60 -1.65 -15.14
CA CYS A 129 -3.76 -1.30 -14.35
C CYS A 129 -3.89 -2.18 -13.11
N HIS A 130 -4.16 -1.56 -11.96
CA HIS A 130 -4.33 -2.23 -10.67
C HIS A 130 -5.48 -1.59 -9.89
N GLU A 131 -5.80 -2.16 -8.73
CA GLU A 131 -7.05 -1.89 -8.02
C GLU A 131 -6.76 -1.51 -6.57
N GLU A 132 -7.38 -0.43 -6.11
CA GLU A 132 -7.38 0.01 -4.71
C GLU A 132 -8.83 0.07 -4.21
N ALA A 133 -9.07 -0.44 -3.01
CA ALA A 133 -10.30 -0.18 -2.28
C ALA A 133 -9.99 0.33 -0.88
N ARG A 134 -10.64 1.42 -0.48
CA ARG A 134 -10.64 1.93 0.89
C ARG A 134 -11.94 1.53 1.55
N LEU A 135 -11.84 0.93 2.72
CA LEU A 135 -12.92 0.27 3.44
C LEU A 135 -13.00 0.87 4.83
N LEU A 136 -14.06 1.62 5.10
CA LEU A 136 -14.35 2.17 6.41
C LEU A 136 -15.42 1.31 7.09
N ALA A 137 -14.98 0.39 7.94
CA ALA A 137 -15.85 -0.48 8.70
C ALA A 137 -16.22 0.19 10.04
N LYS A 138 -17.52 0.33 10.30
CA LYS A 138 -18.05 1.02 11.49
C LYS A 138 -18.80 0.08 12.42
N GLY A 139 -18.76 0.37 13.71
CA GLY A 139 -19.55 -0.28 14.75
C GLY A 139 -19.24 -1.78 14.87
N ARG A 140 -20.29 -2.62 14.95
CA ARG A 140 -20.12 -4.07 15.09
C ARG A 140 -19.38 -4.70 13.92
N LEU A 141 -19.55 -4.16 12.72
CA LEU A 141 -18.90 -4.66 11.51
C LEU A 141 -17.37 -4.49 11.57
N ALA A 142 -16.88 -3.44 12.22
CA ALA A 142 -15.44 -3.18 12.41
C ALA A 142 -14.73 -4.23 13.29
N ARG A 143 -15.48 -5.13 13.95
CA ARG A 143 -14.94 -6.25 14.74
C ARG A 143 -14.87 -7.55 13.94
N HIS A 144 -15.24 -7.50 12.66
CA HIS A 144 -15.32 -8.63 11.73
C HIS A 144 -14.73 -8.24 10.35
N LEU A 145 -13.60 -7.53 10.37
CA LEU A 145 -12.76 -7.20 9.21
C LEU A 145 -12.42 -8.39 8.31
N ALA A 146 -12.13 -9.58 8.86
CA ALA A 146 -11.83 -10.76 8.05
C ALA A 146 -12.98 -11.09 7.09
N SER A 147 -14.23 -11.02 7.57
CA SER A 147 -15.43 -11.23 6.75
C SER A 147 -15.66 -10.15 5.67
N ILE A 148 -15.02 -8.98 5.81
CA ILE A 148 -15.06 -7.89 4.84
C ILE A 148 -13.94 -8.06 3.80
N VAL A 149 -12.74 -8.39 4.26
CA VAL A 149 -11.50 -8.40 3.48
C VAL A 149 -11.37 -9.66 2.64
N GLU A 150 -11.61 -10.84 3.22
CA GLU A 150 -11.45 -12.14 2.55
C GLU A 150 -12.15 -12.23 1.19
N PRO A 151 -13.43 -11.82 1.01
CA PRO A 151 -14.10 -11.89 -0.30
C PRO A 151 -13.56 -10.90 -1.35
N LEU A 152 -12.71 -9.95 -0.97
CA LEU A 152 -12.12 -8.95 -1.87
C LEU A 152 -10.71 -9.34 -2.34
N LEU A 153 -10.11 -10.36 -1.73
CA LEU A 153 -8.80 -10.88 -2.12
C LEU A 153 -8.86 -11.48 -3.51
N VAL A 154 -7.82 -11.22 -4.32
CA VAL A 154 -7.59 -11.96 -5.56
C VAL A 154 -7.12 -13.37 -5.18
N PRO A 155 -7.80 -14.42 -5.63
CA PRO A 155 -7.39 -15.80 -5.37
C PRO A 155 -5.98 -16.08 -5.87
N ASP A 156 -5.29 -17.02 -5.21
CA ASP A 156 -3.95 -17.52 -5.57
C ASP A 156 -2.81 -16.49 -5.54
N LEU A 157 -3.07 -15.25 -5.10
CA LEU A 157 -2.05 -14.23 -4.89
C LEU A 157 -1.67 -14.13 -3.40
N PRO A 158 -0.37 -13.96 -3.09
CA PRO A 158 0.07 -13.85 -1.71
C PRO A 158 -0.55 -12.62 -1.04
N VAL A 159 -0.87 -12.75 0.24
CA VAL A 159 -1.51 -11.72 1.07
C VAL A 159 -0.46 -11.11 2.00
N VAL A 160 -0.17 -9.83 1.81
CA VAL A 160 0.69 -9.05 2.68
C VAL A 160 -0.18 -8.13 3.53
N LEU A 161 -0.10 -8.27 4.85
CA LEU A 161 -0.76 -7.38 5.80
C LEU A 161 0.26 -6.36 6.28
N TRP A 162 0.06 -5.09 5.93
CA TRP A 162 0.82 -3.98 6.47
C TRP A 162 0.02 -3.30 7.59
N TRP A 163 0.52 -3.44 8.81
CA TRP A 163 -0.02 -2.78 9.99
C TRP A 163 0.70 -1.45 10.21
N LEU A 164 -0.01 -0.33 10.05
CA LEU A 164 0.58 1.00 10.14
C LEU A 164 0.80 1.45 11.59
N ASP A 165 -0.19 1.22 12.44
CA ASP A 165 -0.26 1.83 13.77
C ASP A 165 0.01 0.77 14.85
N GLY A 166 1.28 0.64 15.25
CA GLY A 166 1.70 -0.28 16.31
C GLY A 166 1.79 -1.73 15.84
N LEU A 167 1.16 -2.63 16.61
CA LEU A 167 1.11 -4.06 16.31
C LEU A 167 -0.34 -4.56 16.35
N PRO A 168 -0.70 -5.54 15.51
CA PRO A 168 -1.96 -6.24 15.66
C PRO A 168 -2.00 -7.00 16.99
N ASP A 169 -3.20 -7.12 17.57
CA ASP A 169 -3.41 -8.06 18.65
C ASP A 169 -3.09 -9.48 18.18
N ALA A 170 -2.54 -10.31 19.08
CA ALA A 170 -2.12 -11.67 18.72
C ALA A 170 -3.26 -12.61 18.29
N GLY A 171 -4.51 -12.19 18.49
CA GLY A 171 -5.74 -12.86 18.05
C GLY A 171 -6.51 -12.09 16.99
N ASP A 172 -5.89 -11.08 16.37
CA ASP A 172 -6.50 -10.34 15.26
C ASP A 172 -6.80 -11.29 14.09
N GLU A 173 -8.01 -11.19 13.56
CA GLU A 173 -8.53 -12.10 12.54
C GLU A 173 -7.98 -11.84 11.13
N LEU A 174 -7.24 -10.75 10.90
CA LEU A 174 -6.51 -10.54 9.65
C LEU A 174 -5.19 -11.31 9.63
N LEU A 175 -4.64 -11.69 10.79
CA LEU A 175 -3.38 -12.44 10.86
C LEU A 175 -3.44 -13.80 10.14
N PRO A 176 -4.50 -14.63 10.31
CA PRO A 176 -4.63 -15.90 9.59
C PRO A 176 -4.81 -15.75 8.08
N LEU A 177 -5.24 -14.58 7.60
CA LEU A 177 -5.42 -14.32 6.16
C LEU A 177 -4.10 -13.98 5.46
N CYS A 178 -3.07 -13.57 6.20
CA CYS A 178 -1.84 -13.06 5.61
C CYS A 178 -0.71 -14.11 5.54
N ASP A 179 0.01 -14.11 4.43
CA ASP A 179 1.26 -14.87 4.27
C ASP A 179 2.45 -14.15 4.90
N ARG A 180 2.34 -12.82 5.03
CA ARG A 180 3.37 -11.97 5.64
C ARG A 180 2.77 -10.76 6.32
N LEU A 181 3.15 -10.56 7.58
CA LEU A 181 2.93 -9.33 8.31
C LEU A 181 4.08 -8.35 8.03
N VAL A 182 3.77 -7.08 7.80
CA VAL A 182 4.73 -5.98 7.66
C VAL A 182 4.41 -4.94 8.73
N VAL A 183 5.43 -4.56 9.48
CA VAL A 183 5.35 -3.55 10.54
C VAL A 183 6.46 -2.51 10.37
N ARG A 184 6.42 -1.45 11.18
CA ARG A 184 7.52 -0.50 11.29
C ARG A 184 7.96 -0.38 12.76
N SER A 185 8.99 -1.14 13.14
CA SER A 185 9.46 -1.18 14.53
C SER A 185 9.89 0.18 15.12
N ARG A 186 10.29 1.16 14.29
CA ARG A 186 10.59 2.54 14.72
C ARG A 186 9.39 3.26 15.34
N GLU A 187 8.18 2.86 14.97
CA GLU A 187 6.92 3.46 15.48
C GLU A 187 6.43 2.74 16.75
N LEU A 188 7.17 1.73 17.23
CA LEU A 188 6.83 0.98 18.45
C LEU A 188 7.51 1.57 19.67
N GLU A 189 6.79 1.58 20.78
CA GLU A 189 7.32 1.84 22.11
C GLU A 189 8.13 0.64 22.62
N TRP A 190 9.06 0.88 23.54
CA TRP A 190 9.97 -0.16 24.05
C TRP A 190 9.23 -1.38 24.64
N GLY A 191 8.06 -1.15 25.26
CA GLY A 191 7.22 -2.23 25.82
C GLY A 191 6.60 -3.15 24.77
N GLU A 192 6.43 -2.68 23.53
CA GLU A 192 5.75 -3.39 22.46
C GLU A 192 6.66 -4.34 21.69
N ILE A 193 7.99 -4.18 21.79
CA ILE A 193 8.98 -5.02 21.12
C ILE A 193 8.80 -6.50 21.46
N SER A 194 8.44 -6.81 22.71
CA SER A 194 8.17 -8.18 23.13
C SER A 194 6.95 -8.78 22.41
N GLY A 195 5.96 -7.96 22.07
CA GLY A 195 4.81 -8.33 21.25
C GLY A 195 5.22 -8.63 19.81
N LEU A 196 6.08 -7.80 19.22
CA LEU A 196 6.61 -8.02 17.87
C LEU A 196 7.34 -9.37 17.77
N VAL A 197 8.20 -9.70 18.75
CA VAL A 197 8.91 -10.99 18.79
C VAL A 197 7.92 -12.16 18.82
N ARG A 198 6.85 -12.06 19.63
CA ARG A 198 5.82 -13.11 19.71
C ARG A 198 5.03 -13.23 18.40
N LEU A 199 4.71 -12.12 17.74
CA LEU A 199 4.05 -12.14 16.43
C LEU A 199 4.94 -12.78 15.37
N ALA A 200 6.22 -12.43 15.32
CA ALA A 200 7.18 -12.98 14.38
C ALA A 200 7.44 -14.49 14.55
N GLN A 201 7.11 -15.07 15.71
CA GLN A 201 7.12 -16.52 15.91
C GLN A 201 5.89 -17.23 15.33
N LYS A 202 4.82 -16.50 15.05
CA LYS A 202 3.54 -17.05 14.57
C LYS A 202 3.30 -16.79 13.08
N VAL A 203 3.68 -15.61 12.61
CA VAL A 203 3.47 -15.16 11.23
C VAL A 203 4.81 -14.67 10.69
N PRO A 204 5.19 -15.00 9.44
CA PRO A 204 6.36 -14.40 8.81
C PRO A 204 6.26 -12.87 8.85
N THR A 205 7.17 -12.21 9.58
CA THR A 205 7.12 -10.76 9.78
C THR A 205 8.30 -10.07 9.09
N GLY A 206 8.00 -9.04 8.31
CA GLY A 206 8.95 -8.07 7.79
C GLY A 206 8.89 -6.75 8.57
N ASP A 207 10.03 -6.07 8.70
CA ASP A 207 10.12 -4.77 9.35
C ASP A 207 10.67 -3.72 8.37
N LEU A 208 9.86 -2.70 8.08
CA LEU A 208 10.24 -1.60 7.21
C LEU A 208 11.38 -0.77 7.79
N THR A 209 11.53 -0.72 9.12
CA THR A 209 12.65 -0.03 9.77
C THR A 209 13.97 -0.73 9.46
N TRP A 210 13.99 -2.05 9.53
CA TRP A 210 15.15 -2.86 9.15
C TRP A 210 15.52 -2.69 7.67
N GLY A 211 14.50 -2.62 6.81
CA GLY A 211 14.67 -2.33 5.39
C GLY A 211 15.28 -0.94 5.13
N ALA A 212 14.78 0.09 5.83
CA ALA A 212 15.29 1.46 5.71
C ALA A 212 16.76 1.62 6.17
N LEU A 213 17.26 0.69 6.99
CA LEU A 213 18.66 0.67 7.44
C LEU A 213 19.62 -0.05 6.48
N ALA A 214 19.15 -0.50 5.30
CA ALA A 214 19.97 -1.26 4.34
C ALA A 214 21.29 -0.56 3.98
N SER A 215 21.25 0.72 3.58
CA SER A 215 22.47 1.47 3.21
C SER A 215 23.45 1.62 4.37
N TRP A 216 22.94 1.84 5.59
CA TRP A 216 23.79 1.91 6.78
C TRP A 216 24.46 0.59 7.10
N ARG A 217 23.72 -0.51 6.98
CA ARG A 217 24.26 -1.87 7.16
C ARG A 217 25.33 -2.19 6.13
N GLU A 218 25.13 -1.77 4.90
CA GLU A 218 26.11 -1.93 3.82
C GLU A 218 27.39 -1.12 4.08
N LEU A 219 27.27 0.15 4.47
CA LEU A 219 28.42 0.98 4.84
C LEU A 219 29.22 0.39 6.02
N LEU A 220 28.53 -0.13 7.03
CA LEU A 220 29.19 -0.78 8.17
C LEU A 220 29.85 -2.11 7.75
N ALA A 221 29.23 -2.87 6.87
CA ALA A 221 29.81 -4.11 6.34
C ALA A 221 31.11 -3.85 5.56
N GLN A 222 31.16 -2.77 4.79
CA GLN A 222 32.36 -2.37 4.02
C GLN A 222 33.60 -2.12 4.89
N LEU A 223 33.44 -1.80 6.18
CA LEU A 223 34.57 -1.67 7.11
C LEU A 223 35.29 -3.00 7.38
N PHE A 224 34.63 -4.13 7.08
CA PHE A 224 35.14 -5.48 7.25
C PHE A 224 35.48 -6.14 5.90
N ASP A 225 35.33 -5.43 4.78
CA ASP A 225 35.72 -5.96 3.48
C ASP A 225 37.26 -6.10 3.42
N PRO A 226 37.77 -7.18 2.80
CA PRO A 226 39.20 -7.31 2.61
C PRO A 226 39.73 -6.15 1.74
N PRO A 227 40.98 -5.71 1.93
CA PRO A 227 41.57 -4.69 1.09
C PRO A 227 41.49 -5.12 -0.39
N ALA A 228 41.09 -4.19 -1.25
CA ALA A 228 41.02 -4.45 -2.68
C ALA A 228 42.38 -4.95 -3.20
N ALA A 229 42.37 -6.09 -3.87
CA ALA A 229 43.55 -6.75 -4.43
C ALA A 229 44.15 -5.96 -5.60
#